data_AF-A0A5J6REB0-F1
#
_entry.id   AF-A0A5J6REB0-F1
#
_cell.length_a   1.000
_cell.length_b   1.000
_cell.length_c   1.000
_cell.angle_alpha   90.00
_cell.angle_beta   90.00
_cell.angle_gamma   90.00
#
_symmetry.space_group_name_H-M   'P 1'
#
loop_
_entity.id
_entity.type
_entity.pdbx_description
1 polymer ?
#
loop_
_entity_poly.entity_id
_entity_poly.type
_entity_poly.pdbx_seq_one_letter_code
_entity_poly.pdbx_strand_id
1 'polypeptide(L)'
;MSIKENVDYIKSELSSEEKLLEGFVKSERFFKKYKNLLIALVVAIVLGSIFYVVKKSFDESNKYESNLLLNSYLEKGDEKALEDLKNKNKNLYEVALYLKAKKDEKSVEISLPILKELLEFELAKKDSNLEALDKLSMKGDFLLKDYALFNKALILTNEKKYQEAKDTLAKISNDSRTIELVNLLNHYLLTK
;
A
#
# COMPACT_ATOMS: atom_id res chain seq x y z
N MET A 1 8.84 40.18 55.08
CA MET A 1 9.32 39.91 53.71
C MET A 1 10.15 38.65 53.72
N SER A 2 9.75 37.66 52.94
CA SER A 2 10.51 36.43 52.77
C SER A 2 11.76 36.71 51.94
N ILE A 3 12.85 35.97 52.17
CA ILE A 3 14.05 36.01 51.31
C ILE A 3 13.67 35.82 49.84
N LYS A 4 12.60 35.04 49.57
CA LYS A 4 12.09 34.81 48.23
C LYS A 4 11.46 36.06 47.59
N GLU A 5 10.68 36.83 48.35
CA GLU A 5 10.10 38.10 47.89
C GLU A 5 11.19 39.13 47.58
N ASN A 6 12.21 39.21 48.43
CA ASN A 6 13.32 40.17 48.25
C ASN A 6 14.17 39.83 47.01
N VAL A 7 14.41 38.54 46.74
CA VAL A 7 15.16 38.09 45.57
C VAL A 7 14.40 38.35 44.26
N ASP A 8 13.09 38.17 44.26
CA ASP A 8 12.28 38.41 43.06
C ASP A 8 12.03 39.90 42.79
N TYR A 9 11.98 40.74 43.84
CA TYR A 9 11.99 42.20 43.72
C TYR A 9 13.27 42.72 43.04
N ILE A 10 14.46 42.27 43.51
CA ILE A 10 15.76 42.68 42.95
C ILE A 10 15.89 42.29 41.46
N LYS A 11 15.39 41.11 41.06
CA LYS A 11 15.39 40.69 39.64
C LYS A 11 14.53 41.58 38.74
N SER A 12 13.47 42.17 39.29
CA SER A 12 12.56 43.04 38.53
C SER A 12 13.18 44.41 38.24
N GLU A 13 14.02 44.92 39.14
CA GLU A 13 14.74 46.20 39.02
C GLU A 13 16.02 46.15 38.15
N LEU A 14 16.48 44.95 37.75
CA LEU A 14 17.67 44.82 36.90
C LEU A 14 17.50 45.57 35.56
N SER A 15 18.52 46.35 35.21
CA SER A 15 18.61 47.05 33.92
C SER A 15 18.69 46.05 32.76
N SER A 16 18.40 46.51 31.55
CA SER A 16 18.46 45.65 30.35
C SER A 16 19.83 44.97 30.17
N GLU A 17 20.91 45.65 30.54
CA GLU A 17 22.28 45.11 30.46
C GLU A 17 22.52 43.99 31.49
N GLU A 18 22.02 44.14 32.72
CA GLU A 18 22.17 43.11 33.75
C GLU A 18 21.30 41.87 33.48
N LYS A 19 20.12 42.06 32.88
CA LYS A 19 19.27 40.95 32.41
C LYS A 19 19.94 40.19 31.26
N LEU A 20 20.69 40.88 30.39
CA LEU A 20 21.51 40.23 29.35
C LEU A 20 22.64 39.40 29.97
N LEU A 21 23.33 39.94 30.98
CA LEU A 21 24.38 39.22 31.71
C LEU A 21 23.81 38.00 32.46
N GLU A 22 22.66 38.13 33.10
CA GLU A 22 21.98 37.01 33.77
C GLU A 22 21.58 35.92 32.75
N GLY A 23 21.06 36.30 31.58
CA GLY A 23 20.77 35.40 30.48
C GLY A 23 22.03 34.69 29.95
N PHE A 24 23.15 35.40 29.86
CA PHE A 24 24.45 34.84 29.48
C PHE A 24 24.91 33.79 30.48
N VAL A 25 24.90 34.10 31.78
CA VAL A 25 25.33 33.17 32.84
C VAL A 25 24.41 31.94 32.92
N LYS A 26 23.10 32.11 32.75
CA LYS A 26 22.14 30.99 32.71
C LYS A 26 22.37 30.08 31.51
N SER A 27 22.59 30.65 30.33
CA SER A 27 22.87 29.86 29.12
C SER A 27 24.22 29.14 29.22
N GLU A 28 25.27 29.78 29.73
CA GLU A 28 26.56 29.14 29.97
C GLU A 28 26.42 27.94 30.92
N ARG A 29 25.70 28.10 32.04
CA ARG A 29 25.47 27.02 33.01
C ARG A 29 24.66 25.87 32.40
N PHE A 30 23.67 26.18 31.57
CA PHE A 30 22.88 25.19 30.83
C PHE A 30 23.75 24.42 29.83
N PHE A 31 24.55 25.12 29.02
CA PHE A 31 25.48 24.53 28.06
C PHE A 31 26.51 23.65 28.75
N LYS A 32 27.12 24.10 29.86
CA LYS A 32 28.07 23.29 30.63
C LYS A 32 27.42 22.04 31.24
N LYS A 33 26.18 22.15 31.73
CA LYS A 33 25.44 21.02 32.33
C LYS A 33 25.06 19.95 31.30
N TYR A 34 24.63 20.36 30.10
CA TYR A 34 24.11 19.46 29.07
C TYR A 34 25.07 19.26 27.88
N LYS A 35 26.32 19.72 27.99
CA LYS A 35 27.34 19.68 26.92
C LYS A 35 27.40 18.33 26.22
N ASN A 36 27.44 17.23 26.99
CA ASN A 36 27.54 15.88 26.44
C ASN A 36 26.26 15.46 25.70
N LEU A 37 25.07 15.85 26.19
CA LEU A 37 23.80 15.58 25.52
C LEU A 37 23.66 16.38 24.23
N LEU A 38 24.07 17.66 24.23
CA LEU A 38 24.06 18.50 23.03
C LEU A 38 25.02 17.97 21.97
N ILE A 39 26.22 17.52 22.36
CA ILE A 39 27.16 16.87 21.44
C ILE A 39 26.58 15.57 20.89
N ALA A 40 26.01 14.72 21.76
CA ALA A 40 25.37 13.47 21.32
C ALA A 40 24.22 13.72 20.33
N LEU A 41 23.41 14.76 20.56
CA LEU A 41 22.34 15.16 19.65
C LEU A 41 22.89 15.59 18.28
N VAL A 42 23.93 16.41 18.24
CA VAL A 42 24.56 16.84 16.99
C VAL A 42 25.15 15.63 16.24
N VAL A 43 25.84 14.74 16.95
CA VAL A 43 26.37 13.50 16.36
C VAL A 43 25.24 12.63 15.79
N ALA A 44 24.14 12.46 16.53
CA ALA A 44 22.98 11.70 16.05
C ALA A 44 22.35 12.30 14.78
N ILE A 45 22.25 13.64 14.69
CA ILE A 45 21.74 14.33 13.50
C ILE A 45 22.66 14.09 12.30
N VAL A 46 23.98 14.17 12.48
CA VAL A 46 24.95 13.94 11.42
C VAL A 46 24.89 12.49 10.94
N LEU A 47 24.95 11.53 11.87
CA LEU A 47 24.87 10.10 11.54
C LEU A 47 23.54 9.75 10.88
N GLY A 48 22.42 10.28 11.38
CA GLY A 48 21.10 10.08 10.79
C GLY A 48 21.00 10.64 9.38
N SER A 49 21.58 11.81 9.12
CA SER A 49 21.61 12.40 7.77
C SER A 49 22.43 11.56 6.79
N ILE A 50 23.62 11.08 7.21
CA ILE A 50 24.45 10.19 6.39
C ILE A 50 23.72 8.89 6.09
N PHE A 51 23.14 8.26 7.12
CA PHE A 51 22.36 7.03 6.97
C PHE A 51 21.20 7.21 6.01
N TYR A 52 20.47 8.33 6.11
CA TYR A 52 19.36 8.64 5.21
C TYR A 52 19.80 8.78 3.75
N VAL A 53 20.88 9.51 3.47
CA VAL A 53 21.39 9.70 2.11
C VAL A 53 21.86 8.37 1.51
N VAL A 54 22.63 7.60 2.26
CA VAL A 54 23.12 6.29 1.81
C VAL A 54 21.95 5.34 1.55
N LYS A 55 21.01 5.22 2.50
CA LYS A 55 19.82 4.38 2.36
C LYS A 55 19.01 4.78 1.14
N LYS A 56 18.77 6.07 0.93
CA LYS A 56 18.03 6.59 -0.24
C LYS A 56 18.71 6.20 -1.55
N SER A 57 20.04 6.34 -1.64
CA SER A 57 20.79 5.96 -2.84
C SER A 57 20.70 4.46 -3.13
N PHE A 58 20.83 3.61 -2.10
CA PHE A 58 20.63 2.17 -2.23
C PHE A 58 19.20 1.79 -2.61
N ASP A 59 18.19 2.43 -2.03
CA ASP A 59 16.78 2.20 -2.36
C ASP A 59 16.47 2.58 -3.82
N GLU A 60 17.03 3.68 -4.32
CA GLU A 60 16.89 4.11 -5.72
C GLU A 60 17.57 3.12 -6.69
N SER A 61 18.80 2.70 -6.38
CA SER A 61 19.51 1.68 -7.17
C SER A 61 18.76 0.34 -7.16
N ASN A 62 18.29 -0.11 -6.00
CA ASN A 62 17.50 -1.34 -5.88
C ASN A 62 16.20 -1.27 -6.67
N LYS A 63 15.50 -0.12 -6.67
CA LYS A 63 14.31 0.08 -7.50
C LYS A 63 14.63 -0.01 -8.98
N TYR A 64 15.68 0.65 -9.44
CA TYR A 64 16.09 0.61 -10.84
C TYR A 64 16.43 -0.81 -11.30
N GLU A 65 17.29 -1.50 -10.55
CA GLU A 65 17.70 -2.88 -10.86
C GLU A 65 16.53 -3.86 -10.81
N SER A 66 15.63 -3.74 -9.83
CA SER A 66 14.44 -4.61 -9.77
C SER A 66 13.54 -4.44 -10.99
N ASN A 67 13.40 -3.22 -11.53
CA ASN A 67 12.63 -2.98 -12.76
C ASN A 67 13.33 -3.57 -13.99
N LEU A 68 14.66 -3.49 -14.07
CA LEU A 68 15.41 -4.15 -15.15
C LEU A 68 15.22 -5.66 -15.13
N LEU A 69 15.28 -6.28 -13.95
CA LEU A 69 15.07 -7.71 -13.77
C LEU A 69 13.63 -8.11 -14.17
N LEU A 70 12.64 -7.33 -13.73
CA LEU A 70 11.24 -7.51 -14.11
C LEU A 70 11.06 -7.46 -15.63
N ASN A 71 11.61 -6.44 -16.28
CA ASN A 71 11.48 -6.28 -17.74
C ASN A 71 12.19 -7.42 -18.48
N SER A 72 13.39 -7.83 -18.05
CA SER A 72 14.11 -8.97 -18.64
C SER A 72 13.25 -10.24 -18.59
N TYR A 73 12.61 -10.51 -17.44
CA TYR A 73 11.72 -11.65 -17.30
C TYR A 73 10.47 -11.54 -18.18
N LEU A 74 9.74 -10.40 -18.14
CA LEU A 74 8.47 -10.25 -18.85
C LEU A 74 8.63 -10.23 -20.38
N GLU A 75 9.71 -9.65 -20.88
CA GLU A 75 9.97 -9.53 -22.32
C GLU A 75 10.66 -10.76 -22.90
N LYS A 76 11.65 -11.31 -22.19
CA LYS A 76 12.55 -12.35 -22.72
C LYS A 76 12.34 -13.73 -22.08
N GLY A 77 11.57 -13.83 -21.00
CA GLY A 77 11.43 -15.08 -20.24
C GLY A 77 12.69 -15.48 -19.49
N ASP A 78 13.49 -14.49 -19.05
CA ASP A 78 14.73 -14.72 -18.32
C ASP A 78 14.46 -15.21 -16.88
N GLU A 79 14.47 -16.53 -16.69
CA GLU A 79 14.23 -17.17 -15.38
C GLU A 79 15.29 -16.81 -14.34
N LYS A 80 16.52 -16.49 -14.77
CA LYS A 80 17.55 -16.03 -13.84
C LYS A 80 17.20 -14.66 -13.29
N ALA A 81 16.71 -13.76 -14.15
CA ALA A 81 16.25 -12.45 -13.72
C ALA A 81 15.08 -12.54 -12.73
N LEU A 82 14.20 -13.55 -12.88
CA LEU A 82 13.12 -13.80 -11.94
C LEU A 82 13.63 -14.22 -10.55
N GLU A 83 14.61 -15.12 -10.48
CA GLU A 83 15.21 -15.55 -9.21
C GLU A 83 15.96 -14.41 -8.51
N ASP A 84 16.72 -13.61 -9.27
CA ASP A 84 17.38 -12.42 -8.75
C ASP A 84 16.36 -11.39 -8.22
N LEU A 85 15.23 -11.22 -8.93
CA LEU A 85 14.14 -10.34 -8.53
C LEU A 85 13.49 -10.79 -7.22
N LYS A 86 13.31 -12.10 -7.02
CA LYS A 86 12.75 -12.65 -5.78
C LYS A 86 13.55 -12.25 -4.55
N ASN A 87 14.88 -12.31 -4.65
CA ASN A 87 15.79 -11.98 -3.56
C ASN A 87 15.89 -10.46 -3.32
N LYS A 88 15.78 -9.65 -4.38
CA LYS A 88 15.91 -8.19 -4.29
C LYS A 88 14.59 -7.49 -3.93
N ASN A 89 13.46 -7.95 -4.49
CA ASN A 89 12.14 -7.35 -4.31
C ASN A 89 11.03 -8.40 -4.44
N LYS A 90 10.67 -9.03 -3.32
CA LYS A 90 9.63 -10.06 -3.25
C LYS A 90 8.27 -9.59 -3.78
N ASN A 91 7.86 -8.35 -3.50
CA ASN A 91 6.57 -7.83 -3.98
C ASN A 91 6.56 -7.73 -5.50
N LEU A 92 7.64 -7.24 -6.11
CA LEU A 92 7.73 -7.13 -7.56
C LEU A 92 7.88 -8.48 -8.25
N TYR A 93 8.53 -9.45 -7.60
CA TYR A 93 8.53 -10.85 -8.02
C TYR A 93 7.11 -11.42 -8.10
N GLU A 94 6.28 -11.21 -7.09
CA GLU A 94 4.88 -11.69 -7.11
C GLU A 94 4.03 -10.98 -8.19
N VAL A 95 4.30 -9.70 -8.45
CA VAL A 95 3.72 -8.99 -9.60
C VAL A 95 4.18 -9.62 -10.92
N ALA A 96 5.45 -10.00 -11.04
CA ALA A 96 5.97 -10.67 -12.23
C ALA A 96 5.24 -11.99 -12.51
N LEU A 97 5.07 -12.81 -11.47
CA LEU A 97 4.31 -14.07 -11.53
C LEU A 97 2.87 -13.81 -11.97
N TYR A 98 2.19 -12.84 -11.33
CA TYR A 98 0.82 -12.45 -11.70
C TYR A 98 0.70 -12.05 -13.16
N LEU A 99 1.57 -11.15 -13.64
CA LEU A 99 1.52 -10.64 -15.00
C LEU A 99 1.77 -11.75 -16.03
N LYS A 100 2.74 -12.63 -15.77
CA LYS A 100 3.03 -13.77 -16.64
C LYS A 100 1.87 -14.76 -16.65
N ALA A 101 1.37 -15.14 -15.48
CA ALA A 101 0.25 -16.07 -15.34
C ALA A 101 -1.03 -15.54 -15.97
N LYS A 102 -1.31 -14.24 -15.84
CA LYS A 102 -2.42 -13.57 -16.53
C LYS A 102 -2.27 -13.63 -18.05
N LYS A 103 -1.08 -13.33 -18.57
CA LYS A 103 -0.80 -13.36 -20.02
C LYS A 103 -0.89 -14.77 -20.59
N ASP A 104 -0.35 -15.75 -19.89
CA ASP A 104 -0.32 -17.15 -20.30
C ASP A 104 -1.62 -17.88 -19.95
N GLU A 105 -2.54 -17.19 -19.25
CA GLU A 105 -3.83 -17.68 -18.75
C GLU A 105 -3.69 -18.99 -17.95
N LYS A 106 -2.71 -19.01 -17.05
CA LYS A 106 -2.38 -20.15 -16.19
C LYS A 106 -2.53 -19.77 -14.72
N SER A 107 -2.77 -20.78 -13.89
CA SER A 107 -2.68 -20.63 -12.45
C SER A 107 -1.21 -20.61 -12.00
N VAL A 108 -0.91 -19.77 -11.01
CA VAL A 108 0.37 -19.75 -10.30
C VAL A 108 0.11 -19.41 -8.84
N GLU A 109 0.95 -19.92 -7.95
CA GLU A 109 0.87 -19.59 -6.53
C GLU A 109 1.39 -18.16 -6.27
N ILE A 110 0.54 -17.32 -5.67
CA ILE A 110 0.85 -15.94 -5.31
C ILE A 110 0.48 -15.76 -3.83
N SER A 111 1.39 -15.16 -3.05
CA SER A 111 1.17 -14.96 -1.61
C SER A 111 0.37 -13.69 -1.32
N LEU A 112 0.51 -12.65 -2.16
CA LEU A 112 -0.22 -11.40 -2.09
C LEU A 112 -1.71 -11.63 -2.38
N PRO A 113 -2.61 -11.49 -1.38
CA PRO A 113 -4.02 -11.85 -1.51
C PRO A 113 -4.71 -11.15 -2.69
N ILE A 114 -4.45 -9.85 -2.87
CA ILE A 114 -5.07 -9.06 -3.94
C ILE A 114 -4.71 -9.58 -5.34
N LEU A 115 -3.45 -9.95 -5.58
CA LEU A 115 -3.01 -10.45 -6.88
C LEU A 115 -3.50 -11.87 -7.12
N LYS A 116 -3.50 -12.69 -6.06
CA LYS A 116 -4.07 -14.04 -6.08
C LYS A 116 -5.54 -14.00 -6.48
N GLU A 117 -6.33 -13.16 -5.83
CA GLU A 117 -7.77 -13.06 -6.08
C GLU A 117 -8.11 -12.48 -7.45
N LEU A 118 -7.33 -11.51 -7.91
CA LEU A 118 -7.45 -11.01 -9.29
C LEU A 118 -7.17 -12.11 -10.32
N LEU A 119 -6.14 -12.94 -10.11
CA LEU A 119 -5.85 -14.05 -11.00
C LEU A 119 -6.93 -15.13 -10.94
N GLU A 120 -7.38 -15.51 -9.74
CA GLU A 120 -8.49 -16.45 -9.53
C GLU A 120 -9.75 -15.97 -10.27
N PHE A 121 -10.07 -14.68 -10.20
CA PHE A 121 -11.20 -14.08 -10.90
C PHE A 121 -11.07 -14.14 -12.43
N GLU A 122 -9.90 -13.78 -12.97
CA GLU A 122 -9.66 -13.81 -14.43
C GLU A 122 -9.77 -15.25 -14.98
N LEU A 123 -9.20 -16.23 -14.26
CA LEU A 123 -9.31 -17.65 -14.61
C LEU A 123 -10.74 -18.16 -14.49
N ALA A 124 -11.45 -17.82 -13.41
CA ALA A 124 -12.85 -18.22 -13.22
C ALA A 124 -13.76 -17.70 -14.34
N LYS A 125 -13.55 -16.46 -14.79
CA LYS A 125 -14.27 -15.87 -15.92
C LYS A 125 -13.95 -16.59 -17.23
N LYS A 126 -12.66 -16.85 -17.51
CA LYS A 126 -12.22 -17.57 -18.70
C LYS A 126 -12.84 -18.96 -18.78
N ASP A 127 -12.75 -19.71 -17.68
CA ASP A 127 -13.21 -21.10 -17.60
C ASP A 127 -14.73 -21.21 -17.39
N SER A 128 -15.43 -20.08 -17.33
CA SER A 128 -16.87 -20.00 -16.99
C SER A 128 -17.23 -20.75 -15.70
N ASN A 129 -16.30 -20.74 -14.72
CA ASN A 129 -16.43 -21.51 -13.50
C ASN A 129 -17.32 -20.80 -12.47
N LEU A 130 -18.59 -21.19 -12.44
CA LEU A 130 -19.61 -20.61 -11.56
C LEU A 130 -19.28 -20.76 -10.06
N GLU A 131 -18.69 -21.88 -9.66
CA GLU A 131 -18.32 -22.12 -8.24
C GLU A 131 -17.19 -21.21 -7.79
N ALA A 132 -16.19 -20.99 -8.65
CA ALA A 132 -15.08 -20.11 -8.36
C ALA A 132 -15.55 -18.65 -8.25
N LEU A 133 -16.42 -18.20 -9.16
CA LEU A 133 -17.03 -16.87 -9.09
C LEU A 133 -17.89 -16.69 -7.83
N ASP A 134 -18.65 -17.72 -7.44
CA ASP A 134 -19.45 -17.71 -6.21
C ASP A 134 -18.57 -17.56 -4.97
N LYS A 135 -17.52 -18.38 -4.85
CA LYS A 135 -16.53 -18.30 -3.76
C LYS A 135 -15.88 -16.92 -3.67
N LEU A 136 -15.49 -16.33 -4.80
CA LEU A 136 -14.91 -15.00 -4.84
C LEU A 136 -15.91 -13.92 -4.40
N SER A 137 -17.18 -14.03 -4.81
CA SER A 137 -18.21 -13.06 -4.43
C SER A 137 -18.54 -13.06 -2.93
N MET A 138 -18.29 -14.18 -2.24
CA MET A 138 -18.50 -14.31 -0.79
C MET A 138 -17.37 -13.71 0.05
N LYS A 139 -16.21 -13.40 -0.55
CA LYS A 139 -15.11 -12.74 0.15
C LYS A 139 -15.43 -11.27 0.38
N GLY A 140 -15.62 -10.88 1.64
CA GLY A 140 -16.09 -9.54 1.99
C GLY A 140 -15.14 -8.41 1.60
N ASP A 141 -13.83 -8.67 1.60
CA ASP A 141 -12.75 -7.74 1.27
C ASP A 141 -12.31 -7.79 -0.20
N PHE A 142 -12.88 -8.69 -1.00
CA PHE A 142 -12.53 -8.80 -2.41
C PHE A 142 -13.05 -7.61 -3.21
N LEU A 143 -12.14 -6.89 -3.87
CA LEU A 143 -12.43 -5.65 -4.59
C LEU A 143 -13.42 -5.82 -5.76
N LEU A 144 -13.44 -7.00 -6.40
CA LEU A 144 -14.27 -7.26 -7.58
C LEU A 144 -15.45 -8.20 -7.28
N LYS A 145 -15.90 -8.27 -6.02
CA LYS A 145 -17.01 -9.16 -5.62
C LYS A 145 -18.29 -8.98 -6.45
N ASP A 146 -18.68 -7.74 -6.76
CA ASP A 146 -19.89 -7.46 -7.53
C ASP A 146 -19.70 -7.80 -9.01
N TYR A 147 -18.48 -7.63 -9.53
CA TYR A 147 -18.11 -8.10 -10.86
C TYR A 147 -18.11 -9.63 -10.93
N ALA A 148 -17.78 -10.35 -9.85
CA ALA A 148 -17.90 -11.80 -9.80
C ALA A 148 -19.37 -12.26 -9.90
N LEU A 149 -20.27 -11.62 -9.15
CA LEU A 149 -21.72 -11.85 -9.28
C LEU A 149 -22.22 -11.53 -10.69
N PHE A 150 -21.80 -10.40 -11.26
CA PHE A 150 -22.19 -10.01 -12.61
C PHE A 150 -21.73 -11.01 -13.67
N ASN A 151 -20.46 -11.44 -13.63
CA ASN A 151 -19.95 -12.44 -14.58
C ASN A 151 -20.64 -13.79 -14.41
N LYS A 152 -20.96 -14.19 -13.16
CA LYS A 152 -21.76 -15.39 -12.89
C LYS A 152 -23.14 -15.29 -13.56
N ALA A 153 -23.83 -14.17 -13.40
CA ALA A 153 -25.13 -13.93 -14.05
C ALA A 153 -25.04 -13.90 -15.58
N LEU A 154 -23.96 -13.34 -16.13
CA LEU A 154 -23.72 -13.31 -17.57
C LEU A 154 -23.54 -14.73 -18.14
N ILE A 155 -22.76 -15.58 -17.45
CA ILE A 155 -22.59 -17.00 -17.84
C ILE A 155 -23.93 -17.74 -17.76
N LEU A 156 -24.68 -17.60 -16.65
CA LEU A 156 -26.00 -18.21 -16.48
C LEU A 156 -26.98 -17.76 -17.59
N THR A 157 -26.90 -16.50 -18.02
CA THR A 157 -27.69 -15.97 -19.14
C THR A 157 -27.34 -16.66 -20.44
N ASN A 158 -26.04 -16.86 -20.72
CA ASN A 158 -25.58 -17.59 -21.91
C ASN A 158 -26.01 -19.07 -21.88
N GLU A 159 -26.08 -19.67 -20.69
CA GLU A 159 -26.61 -21.02 -20.46
C GLU A 159 -28.15 -21.09 -20.46
N LYS A 160 -28.85 -19.98 -20.72
CA LYS A 160 -30.33 -19.84 -20.70
C LYS A 160 -30.98 -20.08 -19.33
N LYS A 161 -30.21 -20.04 -18.25
CA LYS A 161 -30.70 -20.10 -16.86
C LYS A 161 -31.14 -18.71 -16.40
N TYR A 162 -32.14 -18.15 -17.07
CA TYR A 162 -32.50 -16.72 -16.92
C TYR A 162 -32.97 -16.36 -15.51
N GLN A 163 -33.71 -17.25 -14.83
CA GLN A 163 -34.16 -16.98 -13.47
C GLN A 163 -32.98 -16.90 -12.49
N GLU A 164 -32.06 -17.86 -12.54
CA GLU A 164 -30.85 -17.84 -11.71
C GLU A 164 -29.97 -16.63 -12.01
N ALA A 165 -29.91 -16.18 -13.28
CA ALA A 165 -29.22 -14.96 -13.66
C ALA A 165 -29.86 -13.72 -13.01
N LYS A 166 -31.20 -13.58 -13.08
CA LYS A 166 -31.96 -12.49 -12.43
C LYS A 166 -31.74 -12.50 -10.91
N ASP A 167 -31.83 -13.67 -10.29
CA ASP A 167 -31.62 -13.84 -8.85
C ASP A 167 -30.18 -13.49 -8.43
N THR A 168 -29.20 -13.78 -9.29
CA THR A 168 -27.79 -13.43 -9.05
C THR A 168 -27.57 -11.91 -9.17
N LEU A 169 -28.17 -11.26 -10.17
CA LEU A 169 -28.07 -9.80 -10.35
C LEU A 169 -28.72 -9.04 -9.20
N ALA A 170 -29.82 -9.56 -8.64
CA ALA A 170 -30.50 -8.95 -7.49
C ALA A 170 -29.65 -8.91 -6.21
N LYS A 171 -28.55 -9.68 -6.14
CA LYS A 171 -27.61 -9.65 -5.01
C LYS A 171 -26.62 -8.49 -5.08
N ILE A 172 -26.50 -7.84 -6.24
CA ILE A 172 -25.59 -6.70 -6.44
C ILE A 172 -26.28 -5.43 -5.94
N SER A 173 -25.60 -4.68 -5.09
CA SER A 173 -26.15 -3.45 -4.52
C SER A 173 -26.32 -2.35 -5.58
N ASN A 174 -27.33 -1.50 -5.41
CA ASN A 174 -27.64 -0.40 -6.34
C ASN A 174 -26.59 0.72 -6.33
N ASP A 175 -25.76 0.81 -5.30
CA ASP A 175 -24.62 1.72 -5.21
C ASP A 175 -23.31 1.13 -5.79
N SER A 176 -23.37 -0.09 -6.32
CA SER A 176 -22.21 -0.77 -6.91
C SER A 176 -21.70 -0.06 -8.17
N ARG A 177 -20.38 -0.10 -8.39
CA ARG A 177 -19.75 0.35 -9.64
C ARG A 177 -20.16 -0.50 -10.85
N THR A 178 -20.75 -1.67 -10.62
CA THR A 178 -21.22 -2.58 -11.68
C THR A 178 -22.68 -2.31 -12.07
N ILE A 179 -23.38 -1.36 -11.42
CA ILE A 179 -24.83 -1.20 -11.56
C ILE A 179 -25.29 -0.90 -12.99
N GLU A 180 -24.53 -0.13 -13.78
CA GLU A 180 -24.87 0.15 -15.18
C GLU A 180 -24.86 -1.14 -16.02
N LEU A 181 -23.91 -2.04 -15.77
CA LEU A 181 -23.83 -3.34 -16.44
C LEU A 181 -24.99 -4.25 -16.02
N VAL A 182 -25.35 -4.22 -14.74
CA VAL A 182 -26.51 -4.95 -14.20
C VAL A 182 -27.80 -4.49 -14.89
N ASN A 183 -28.01 -3.19 -15.03
CA ASN A 183 -29.18 -2.63 -15.68
C ASN A 183 -29.28 -3.05 -17.15
N LEU A 184 -28.15 -3.01 -17.87
CA LEU A 184 -28.08 -3.46 -19.27
C LEU A 184 -28.50 -4.94 -19.40
N LEU A 185 -27.93 -5.82 -18.57
CA LEU A 185 -28.23 -7.24 -18.63
C LEU A 185 -29.67 -7.53 -18.18
N ASN A 186 -30.16 -6.86 -17.15
CA ASN A 186 -31.56 -6.94 -16.74
C ASN A 186 -32.51 -6.55 -17.86
N HIS A 187 -32.23 -5.49 -18.62
CA HIS A 187 -33.05 -5.08 -19.76
C HIS A 187 -33.13 -6.18 -20.83
N TYR A 188 -32.01 -6.81 -21.16
CA TYR A 188 -32.00 -7.98 -22.05
C TYR A 188 -32.86 -9.12 -21.51
N LEU A 189 -32.74 -9.43 -20.22
CA LEU A 189 -33.47 -10.51 -19.54
C LEU A 189 -34.98 -10.26 -19.39
N LEU A 190 -35.47 -9.03 -19.62
CA LEU A 190 -36.91 -8.75 -19.72
C LEU A 190 -37.54 -9.38 -20.97
N THR A 191 -36.73 -9.58 -22.02
CA THR A 191 -37.18 -10.15 -23.29
C THR A 191 -37.09 -11.68 -23.35
N LYS A 192 -36.71 -12.32 -22.25
CA LYS A 192 -36.40 -13.75 -22.14
C LYS A 192 -37.26 -14.45 -21.10
#